data_AF-A0A4X1UZC4-F1
#
_entry.id   AF-A0A4X1UZC4-F1
#
_cell.length_a   1.000
_cell.length_b   1.000
_cell.length_c   1.000
_cell.angle_alpha   90.00
_cell.angle_beta   90.00
_cell.angle_gamma   90.00
#
_symmetry.space_group_name_H-M   'P 1'
#
loop_
_entity.id
_entity.type
_entity.pdbx_description
1 polymer ?
#
loop_
_entity_poly.entity_id
_entity_poly.type
_entity_poly.pdbx_seq_one_letter_code
_entity_poly.pdbx_strand_id
1 'polypeptide(L)'
;MASASAQAAALSAEQAKVVLAEVIQAFSAPENAVRMDEARDNACNDMGKMLQFVLPVATQIQQEVIKAYGFSCDGEGRSDWGVKVPGWGEGDGSSRP
;
A
#
# COMPACT_ATOMS: atom_id res chain seq x y z
N MET A 1 -23.69 -22.76 20.61
CA MET A 1 -23.59 -21.35 20.20
C MET A 1 -22.85 -21.31 18.87
N ALA A 2 -23.54 -20.99 17.78
CA ALA A 2 -22.97 -20.88 16.45
C ALA A 2 -22.09 -19.62 16.37
N SER A 3 -20.80 -19.77 16.09
CA SER A 3 -19.98 -18.64 15.65
C SER A 3 -20.09 -18.60 14.14
N ALA A 4 -20.90 -17.68 13.64
CA ALA A 4 -20.99 -17.39 12.22
C ALA A 4 -19.59 -17.02 11.73
N SER A 5 -19.01 -17.86 10.87
CA SER A 5 -17.89 -17.43 10.03
C SER A 5 -18.35 -16.18 9.31
N ALA A 6 -17.74 -15.04 9.62
CA ALA A 6 -17.89 -13.82 8.86
C ALA A 6 -17.54 -14.17 7.41
N GLN A 7 -18.56 -14.45 6.62
CA GLN A 7 -18.46 -14.66 5.19
C GLN A 7 -18.00 -13.29 4.68
N ALA A 8 -16.69 -13.11 4.54
CA ALA A 8 -16.15 -11.97 3.82
C ALA A 8 -16.88 -11.97 2.48
N ALA A 9 -17.76 -10.98 2.27
CA ALA A 9 -18.58 -10.92 1.08
C ALA A 9 -17.62 -11.03 -0.10
N ALA A 10 -17.72 -12.15 -0.84
CA ALA A 10 -16.81 -12.41 -1.94
C ALA A 10 -17.03 -11.29 -2.96
N LEU A 11 -16.04 -10.38 -3.06
CA LEU A 11 -16.01 -9.37 -4.11
C LEU A 11 -16.24 -10.07 -5.44
N SER A 12 -17.32 -9.70 -6.15
CA SER A 12 -17.44 -10.17 -7.52
C SER A 12 -16.30 -9.57 -8.36
N ALA A 13 -15.93 -10.24 -9.45
CA ALA A 13 -14.88 -9.74 -10.33
C ALA A 13 -15.20 -8.34 -10.89
N GLU A 14 -16.49 -8.06 -11.08
CA GLU A 14 -17.05 -6.78 -11.51
C GLU A 14 -16.87 -5.72 -10.43
N GLN A 15 -17.18 -6.04 -9.18
CA GLN A 15 -16.95 -5.12 -8.06
C GLN A 15 -15.47 -4.85 -7.85
N ALA A 16 -14.61 -5.87 -7.94
CA ALA A 16 -13.16 -5.70 -7.85
C ALA A 16 -12.62 -4.77 -8.95
N LYS A 17 -13.11 -4.88 -10.19
CA LYS A 17 -12.73 -3.97 -11.28
C LYS A 17 -13.12 -2.52 -10.99
N VAL A 18 -14.33 -2.31 -10.46
CA VAL A 18 -14.79 -0.96 -10.07
C VAL A 18 -13.90 -0.41 -8.95
N VAL A 19 -13.67 -1.18 -7.89
CA VAL A 19 -12.81 -0.76 -6.77
C VAL A 19 -11.39 -0.46 -7.24
N LEU A 20 -10.81 -1.28 -8.12
CA LEU A 20 -9.48 -1.04 -8.67
C LEU A 20 -9.43 0.22 -9.54
N ALA A 21 -10.46 0.48 -10.35
CA ALA A 21 -10.56 1.71 -11.13
C ALA A 21 -10.64 2.94 -10.22
N GLU A 22 -11.41 2.87 -9.14
CA GLU A 22 -11.51 3.95 -8.14
C GLU A 22 -10.20 4.15 -7.39
N VAL A 23 -9.47 3.08 -7.07
CA VAL A 23 -8.11 3.17 -6.49
C VAL A 23 -7.17 3.90 -7.44
N ILE A 24 -7.17 3.54 -8.73
CA ILE A 24 -6.34 4.20 -9.75
C ILE A 24 -6.71 5.69 -9.89
N GLN A 25 -8.01 6.01 -9.87
CA GLN A 25 -8.48 7.40 -9.86
C GLN A 25 -8.04 8.14 -8.60
N ALA A 26 -8.11 7.50 -7.43
CA ALA A 26 -7.64 8.08 -6.18
C ALA A 26 -6.14 8.39 -6.22
N PHE A 27 -5.31 7.53 -6.83
CA PHE A 27 -3.90 7.85 -7.08
C PHE A 27 -3.70 9.06 -8.01
N SER A 28 -4.65 9.31 -8.92
CA SER A 28 -4.60 10.42 -9.87
C SER A 28 -5.16 11.72 -9.31
N ALA A 29 -5.80 11.70 -8.13
CA ALA A 29 -6.28 12.90 -7.45
C ALA A 29 -5.09 13.81 -7.11
N PRO A 30 -5.18 15.13 -7.31
CA PRO A 30 -4.05 16.04 -7.19
C PRO A 30 -3.41 16.00 -5.80
N GLU A 31 -4.19 15.83 -4.74
CA GLU A 31 -3.68 15.73 -3.36
C GLU A 31 -2.87 14.45 -3.15
N ASN A 32 -3.31 13.33 -3.73
CA ASN A 32 -2.66 12.04 -3.60
C ASN A 32 -1.43 11.92 -4.51
N ALA A 33 -1.50 12.50 -5.70
CA ALA A 33 -0.37 12.60 -6.62
C ALA A 33 0.79 13.38 -6.00
N VAL A 34 0.50 14.52 -5.34
CA VAL A 34 1.52 15.30 -4.62
C VAL A 34 2.16 14.47 -3.50
N ARG A 35 1.37 13.77 -2.69
CA ARG A 35 1.91 12.92 -1.59
C ARG A 35 2.78 11.79 -2.13
N MET A 36 2.41 11.19 -3.26
CA MET A 36 3.21 10.16 -3.93
C MET A 36 4.51 10.72 -4.47
N ASP A 37 4.51 11.89 -5.08
CA ASP A 37 5.71 12.56 -5.57
C ASP A 37 6.63 12.99 -4.44
N GLU A 38 6.12 13.59 -3.36
CA GLU A 38 6.90 13.91 -2.17
C GLU A 38 7.57 12.66 -1.57
N ALA A 39 6.84 11.54 -1.49
CA ALA A 39 7.39 10.28 -1.00
C ALA A 39 8.47 9.72 -1.94
N ARG A 40 8.31 9.88 -3.25
CA ARG A 40 9.30 9.46 -4.26
C ARG A 40 10.56 10.33 -4.22
N ASP A 41 10.40 11.64 -4.08
CA ASP A 41 11.49 12.60 -3.96
C ASP A 41 12.32 12.32 -2.70
N ASN A 42 11.66 12.03 -1.59
CA ASN A 42 12.32 11.63 -0.34
C ASN A 42 13.06 10.29 -0.46
N ALA A 43 12.61 9.39 -1.35
CA ALA A 43 13.29 8.12 -1.61
C ALA A 43 14.54 8.25 -2.50
N CYS A 44 14.62 9.29 -3.34
CA CYS A 44 15.81 9.61 -4.15
C CYS A 44 16.37 8.39 -4.92
N ASN A 45 15.50 7.63 -5.60
CA ASN A 45 15.81 6.38 -6.33
C ASN A 45 16.31 5.18 -5.49
N ASP A 46 16.38 5.29 -4.16
CA ASP A 46 16.67 4.14 -3.30
C ASP A 46 15.44 3.26 -3.20
N MET A 47 15.54 2.04 -3.72
CA MET A 47 14.43 1.09 -3.77
C MET A 47 13.95 0.68 -2.35
N GLY A 48 14.84 0.65 -1.37
CA GLY A 48 14.48 0.39 0.03
C GLY A 48 13.72 1.57 0.66
N LYS A 49 14.10 2.81 0.32
CA LYS A 49 13.37 4.01 0.71
C LYS A 49 12.04 4.15 -0.02
N MET A 50 11.96 3.75 -1.29
CA MET A 50 10.69 3.69 -2.02
C MET A 50 9.68 2.80 -1.27
N LEU A 51 10.11 1.64 -0.79
CA LEU A 51 9.26 0.77 0.04
C LEU A 51 8.97 1.34 1.44
N GLN A 52 9.80 2.23 1.98
CA GLN A 52 9.56 2.85 3.28
C GLN A 52 8.72 4.12 3.22
N PHE A 53 8.77 4.87 2.12
CA PHE A 53 8.06 6.15 1.97
C PHE A 53 6.89 6.05 1.01
N VAL A 54 7.07 5.45 -0.16
CA VAL A 54 6.02 5.41 -1.21
C VAL A 54 4.99 4.33 -0.91
N LEU A 55 5.41 3.16 -0.43
CA LEU A 55 4.49 2.05 -0.15
C LEU A 55 3.47 2.40 0.95
N PRO A 56 3.82 3.04 2.08
CA PRO A 56 2.83 3.43 3.07
C PRO A 56 1.83 4.45 2.53
N VAL A 57 2.29 5.42 1.72
CA VAL A 57 1.42 6.42 1.09
C VAL A 57 0.45 5.76 0.12
N ALA A 58 0.96 4.85 -0.73
CA ALA A 58 0.14 4.09 -1.66
C ALA A 58 -0.89 3.21 -0.95
N THR A 59 -0.47 2.52 0.10
CA THR A 59 -1.35 1.69 0.93
C THR A 59 -2.43 2.55 1.58
N GLN A 60 -2.08 3.75 2.05
CA GLN A 60 -3.05 4.65 2.68
C GLN A 60 -4.10 5.15 1.68
N ILE A 61 -3.70 5.56 0.47
CA ILE A 61 -4.63 5.96 -0.60
C ILE A 61 -5.58 4.81 -0.97
N GLN A 62 -5.03 3.61 -1.13
CA GLN A 62 -5.81 2.42 -1.44
C GLN A 62 -6.78 2.05 -0.31
N GLN A 63 -6.38 2.23 0.96
CA GLN A 63 -7.24 1.98 2.12
C GLN A 63 -8.43 2.93 2.17
N GLU A 64 -8.27 4.21 1.84
CA GLU A 64 -9.39 5.16 1.85
C GLU A 64 -10.48 4.77 0.86
N VAL A 65 -10.11 4.29 -0.33
CA VAL A 65 -11.09 3.79 -1.32
C VAL A 65 -11.74 2.48 -0.85
N ILE A 66 -10.94 1.52 -0.37
CA ILE A 66 -11.42 0.18 0.01
C ILE A 66 -12.35 0.23 1.23
N LYS A 67 -12.11 1.12 2.19
CA LYS A 67 -13.00 1.35 3.35
C LYS A 67 -14.41 1.77 2.93
N ALA A 68 -14.54 2.55 1.84
CA ALA A 68 -15.85 3.00 1.33
C ALA A 68 -16.74 1.83 0.86
N TYR A 69 -16.13 0.69 0.54
CA TYR A 69 -16.83 -0.53 0.11
C TYR A 69 -17.11 -1.51 1.27
N GLY A 70 -16.86 -1.10 2.52
CA GLY A 70 -17.13 -1.94 3.70
C GLY A 70 -16.05 -2.99 3.98
N PHE A 71 -14.91 -2.93 3.29
CA PHE A 71 -13.74 -3.74 3.64
C PHE A 71 -13.04 -3.09 4.82
N SER A 72 -13.29 -3.67 6.00
CA SER A 72 -12.59 -3.26 7.21
C SER A 72 -11.13 -3.69 7.11
N CYS A 73 -10.20 -2.74 7.21
CA CYS A 73 -8.76 -3.00 7.25
C CYS A 73 -8.30 -3.55 8.61
N ASP A 74 -9.09 -4.44 9.23
CA ASP A 74 -8.72 -5.18 10.45
C ASP A 74 -7.69 -6.30 10.17
N GLY A 75 -7.26 -6.42 8.92
CA GLY A 75 -6.24 -7.36 8.49
C GLY A 75 -4.86 -6.97 9.02
N GLU A 76 -4.34 -7.85 9.88
CA GLU A 76 -2.97 -8.09 10.34
C GLU A 76 -1.81 -7.77 9.35
N GLY A 77 -2.09 -7.52 8.07
CA GLY A 77 -1.09 -7.18 7.06
C GLY A 77 -0.48 -5.78 7.16
N ARG A 78 -1.16 -4.76 7.68
CA ARG A 78 -0.61 -3.37 7.69
C ARG A 78 0.64 -3.23 8.56
N SER A 79 0.75 -4.03 9.61
CA SER A 79 1.89 -4.03 10.54
C SER A 79 3.04 -4.93 10.08
N ASP A 80 2.79 -5.91 9.21
CA ASP A 80 3.81 -6.84 8.69
C ASP A 80 4.65 -6.22 7.56
N TRP A 81 4.06 -5.38 6.71
CA TRP A 81 4.77 -4.75 5.58
C TRP A 81 5.98 -3.90 6.00
N GLY A 82 5.92 -3.25 7.17
CA GLY A 82 7.03 -2.45 7.70
C GLY A 82 8.08 -3.25 8.49
N VAL A 83 7.74 -4.48 8.92
CA VAL A 83 8.60 -5.32 9.77
C VAL A 83 9.31 -6.43 8.97
N LYS A 84 8.79 -6.83 7.81
CA LYS A 84 9.28 -7.99 7.05
C LYS A 84 9.89 -7.64 5.68
N VAL A 85 10.81 -6.68 5.65
CA VAL A 85 11.87 -6.64 4.61
C VAL A 85 13.24 -6.87 5.25
N PRO A 86 13.55 -8.11 5.71
CA PRO A 86 14.91 -8.44 6.12
C PRO A 86 15.77 -8.55 4.85
N GLY A 87 16.69 -7.60 4.66
CA GLY A 87 17.72 -7.71 3.62
C GLY A 87 17.63 -6.73 2.44
N TRP A 88 17.15 -5.50 2.66
CA TRP A 88 17.28 -4.43 1.66
C TRP A 88 17.98 -3.23 2.29
N GLY A 89 19.29 -3.33 2.44
CA GLY A 89 20.12 -2.29 3.04
C GLY A 89 21.56 -2.71 3.25
N GLU A 90 22.23 -3.29 2.25
CA GLU A 90 23.70 -3.31 2.23
C GLU A 90 24.21 -3.57 0.80
N GLY A 91 23.96 -2.59 -0.08
CA GLY A 91 24.86 -2.37 -1.21
C GLY A 91 26.06 -1.60 -0.69
N ASP A 92 26.99 -2.30 -0.05
CA ASP A 92 28.26 -1.76 0.41
C ASP A 92 28.99 -1.12 -0.78
N GLY A 93 28.92 0.21 -0.85
CA GLY A 93 29.73 1.04 -1.74
C GLY A 93 31.17 1.12 -1.26
N SER A 94 31.81 -0.02 -0.98
CA SER A 94 33.24 -0.10 -0.71
C SER A 94 33.95 -0.71 -1.92
N SER A 95 33.95 0.06 -3.02
CA SER A 95 35.14 0.05 -3.86
C SER A 95 36.26 0.62 -3.01
N ARG A 96 37.07 -0.26 -2.44
CA ARG A 96 38.35 0.09 -1.83
C ARG A 96 39.51 -0.50 -2.65
N PRO A 97 40.66 0.20 -2.63
CA PRO A 97 41.63 0.31 -3.72
C PRO A 97 42.53 -0.90 -3.93
#